data_AF-A0A9E2III9-F1
#
_entry.id   AF-A0A9E2III9-F1
#
_cell.length_a   1.000
_cell.length_b   1.000
_cell.length_c   1.000
_cell.angle_alpha   90.00
_cell.angle_beta   90.00
_cell.angle_gamma   90.00
#
_symmetry.space_group_name_H-M   'P 1'
#
loop_
_entity.id
_entity.type
_entity.pdbx_description
1 polymer ?
#
loop_
_entity_poly.entity_id
_entity_poly.type
_entity_poly.pdbx_seq_one_letter_code
_entity_poly.pdbx_strand_id
1 'polypeptide(L)'
;MQKAKSRLKTSQQPQLKSIRLSGSLGLPKKYFKHLPLLFLSLPFYFGAYYILTAIHPTQIQHFLIPNTYLPLQLVFFCANFFFFSFLMLKTRRGLELSLLLGFALFLKLQGITNYSAIVTGLLAIFLVVEILFSLLKKK
;
A
#
# COMPACT_ATOMS: atom_id res chain seq x y z
N MET A 1 71.45 9.36 -32.75
CA MET A 1 70.35 10.28 -32.37
C MET A 1 69.05 9.49 -32.22
N GLN A 2 68.71 9.06 -31.01
CA GLN A 2 67.44 8.37 -30.72
C GLN A 2 66.42 9.39 -30.20
N LYS A 3 65.33 9.58 -30.96
CA LYS A 3 64.22 10.48 -30.59
C LYS A 3 63.38 9.82 -29.50
N ALA A 4 63.44 10.34 -28.28
CA ALA A 4 62.55 10.00 -27.18
C ALA A 4 61.12 10.45 -27.53
N LYS A 5 60.24 9.48 -27.85
CA LYS A 5 58.81 9.71 -28.02
C LYS A 5 58.16 9.83 -26.64
N SER A 6 58.03 11.07 -26.17
CA SER A 6 57.22 11.44 -25.00
C SER A 6 55.75 11.05 -25.25
N ARG A 7 55.29 10.02 -24.54
CA ARG A 7 53.88 9.62 -24.48
C ARG A 7 53.21 10.37 -23.33
N LEU A 8 52.64 11.53 -23.61
CA LEU A 8 51.66 12.13 -22.72
C LEU A 8 50.37 11.30 -22.79
N LYS A 9 50.10 10.53 -21.74
CA LYS A 9 48.81 9.88 -21.52
C LYS A 9 47.76 10.97 -21.34
N THR A 10 46.95 11.19 -22.37
CA THR A 10 45.73 11.98 -22.30
C THR A 10 44.83 11.37 -21.22
N SER A 11 44.68 12.11 -20.12
CA SER A 11 43.78 11.79 -19.01
C SER A 11 42.34 11.73 -19.52
N GLN A 12 41.76 10.53 -19.51
CA GLN A 12 40.34 10.33 -19.78
C GLN A 12 39.56 10.94 -18.60
N GLN A 13 38.97 12.12 -18.82
CA GLN A 13 38.03 12.70 -17.87
C GLN A 13 36.83 11.76 -17.70
N PRO A 14 36.37 11.49 -16.47
CA PRO A 14 35.19 10.69 -16.23
C PRO A 14 33.97 11.47 -16.77
N GLN A 15 33.37 10.97 -17.84
CA GLN A 15 32.11 11.50 -18.34
C GLN A 15 31.03 11.25 -17.30
N LEU A 16 30.71 12.29 -16.53
CA LEU A 16 29.55 12.35 -15.65
C LEU A 16 28.31 12.10 -16.51
N LYS A 17 27.82 10.87 -16.41
CA LYS A 17 26.55 10.40 -16.97
C LYS A 17 25.46 11.29 -16.38
N SER A 18 25.09 12.35 -17.11
CA SER A 18 23.99 13.22 -16.72
C SER A 18 22.75 12.36 -16.58
N ILE A 19 22.31 12.15 -15.34
CA ILE A 19 21.06 11.47 -15.02
C ILE A 19 19.96 12.38 -15.57
N ARG A 20 19.50 12.10 -16.80
CA ARG A 20 18.28 12.70 -17.33
C ARG A 20 17.14 12.13 -16.49
N LEU A 21 16.80 12.81 -15.39
CA LEU A 21 15.50 12.72 -14.76
C LEU A 21 14.48 13.23 -15.79
N SER A 22 14.02 12.32 -16.65
CA SER A 22 12.82 12.49 -17.46
C SER A 22 11.63 12.49 -16.50
N GLY A 23 11.44 13.61 -15.81
CA GLY A 23 10.27 13.92 -15.00
C GLY A 23 9.06 14.15 -15.89
N SER A 24 8.57 13.08 -16.51
CA SER A 24 7.18 13.04 -16.96
C SER A 24 6.33 12.89 -15.68
N LEU A 25 5.99 14.03 -15.06
CA LEU A 25 5.06 14.15 -13.93
C LEU A 25 3.60 13.83 -14.34
N GLY A 26 3.40 13.04 -15.39
CA GLY A 26 2.10 12.59 -15.85
C GLY A 26 1.78 11.24 -15.22
N LEU A 27 0.62 11.14 -14.56
CA LEU A 27 0.04 9.85 -14.18
C LEU A 27 0.03 8.95 -15.42
N PRO A 28 0.56 7.71 -15.34
CA PRO A 28 0.59 6.82 -16.50
C PRO A 28 -0.85 6.64 -17.02
N LYS A 29 -1.05 6.69 -18.35
CA LYS A 29 -2.38 6.49 -18.98
C LYS A 29 -3.14 5.25 -18.46
N LYS A 30 -2.41 4.26 -17.93
CA LYS A 30 -2.96 3.07 -17.25
C LYS A 30 -3.81 3.40 -16.02
N TYR A 31 -3.47 4.43 -15.24
CA TYR A 31 -4.23 4.83 -14.04
C TYR A 31 -5.61 5.38 -14.39
N PHE A 32 -5.72 6.15 -15.49
CA PHE A 32 -7.01 6.68 -15.94
C PHE A 32 -8.02 5.58 -16.28
N LYS A 33 -7.56 4.40 -16.75
CA LYS A 33 -8.43 3.24 -16.98
C LYS A 33 -9.00 2.65 -15.69
N HIS A 34 -8.30 2.79 -14.57
CA HIS A 34 -8.70 2.25 -13.26
C HIS A 34 -9.32 3.29 -12.34
N LEU A 35 -9.43 4.54 -12.79
CA LEU A 35 -10.04 5.66 -12.07
C LEU A 35 -11.49 5.35 -11.58
N PRO A 36 -12.32 4.57 -12.30
CA PRO A 36 -13.60 4.12 -11.77
C PRO A 36 -13.51 3.34 -10.44
N LEU A 37 -12.43 2.60 -10.16
CA LEU A 37 -12.25 1.92 -8.88
C LEU A 37 -12.06 2.91 -7.72
N LEU A 38 -11.38 4.03 -7.98
CA LEU A 38 -11.23 5.10 -6.99
C LEU A 38 -12.57 5.77 -6.72
N PHE A 39 -13.35 6.05 -7.76
CA PHE A 39 -14.72 6.56 -7.59
C PHE A 39 -15.63 5.57 -6.89
N LEU A 40 -15.41 4.27 -7.08
CA LEU A 40 -16.17 3.24 -6.39
C LEU A 40 -15.80 3.14 -4.90
N SER A 41 -14.57 3.51 -4.49
CA SER A 41 -14.20 3.48 -3.06
C SER A 41 -14.83 4.62 -2.25
N LEU A 42 -15.09 5.77 -2.88
CA LEU A 42 -15.70 6.96 -2.27
C LEU A 42 -17.04 6.67 -1.55
N PRO A 43 -18.06 6.04 -2.15
CA PRO A 43 -19.31 5.73 -1.45
C PRO A 43 -19.11 4.79 -0.26
N PHE A 44 -18.13 3.87 -0.31
CA PHE A 44 -17.83 3.01 0.84
C PHE A 44 -17.11 3.78 1.95
N TYR A 45 -16.20 4.70 1.63
CA TYR A 45 -15.61 5.59 2.64
C TYR A 45 -16.65 6.52 3.27
N PHE A 46 -17.58 7.03 2.45
CA PHE A 46 -18.70 7.81 2.96
C PHE A 46 -19.60 6.96 3.88
N GLY A 47 -19.90 5.72 3.49
CA GLY A 47 -20.62 4.77 4.33
C GLY A 47 -19.89 4.48 5.65
N ALA A 48 -18.59 4.24 5.61
CA ALA A 48 -17.79 4.01 6.82
C ALA A 48 -17.79 5.25 7.74
N TYR A 49 -17.63 6.45 7.16
CA TYR A 49 -17.69 7.71 7.90
C TYR A 49 -19.06 7.93 8.54
N TYR A 50 -20.14 7.68 7.78
CA TYR A 50 -21.50 7.78 8.28
C TYR A 50 -21.74 6.80 9.43
N ILE A 51 -21.30 5.55 9.31
CA ILE A 51 -21.42 4.56 10.40
C ILE A 51 -20.65 5.02 11.65
N LEU A 52 -19.45 5.57 11.50
CA LEU A 52 -18.64 6.01 12.63
C LEU A 52 -19.17 7.28 13.32
N THR A 53 -19.93 8.12 12.63
CA THR A 53 -20.38 9.43 13.14
C THR A 53 -21.85 9.47 13.53
N ALA A 54 -22.71 8.76 12.78
CA ALA A 54 -24.16 8.81 12.95
C ALA A 54 -24.73 7.59 13.69
N ILE A 55 -23.99 6.47 13.76
CA ILE A 55 -24.50 5.22 14.31
C ILE A 55 -23.79 4.89 15.61
N HIS A 56 -24.56 4.66 16.67
CA HIS A 56 -23.97 4.24 17.93
C HIS A 56 -23.47 2.80 17.81
N PRO A 57 -22.30 2.47 18.40
CA PRO A 57 -21.71 1.14 18.30
C PRO A 57 -22.65 0.03 18.78
N THR A 58 -23.50 0.31 19.78
CA THR A 58 -24.52 -0.61 20.29
C THR A 58 -25.59 -1.01 19.26
N GLN A 59 -25.82 -0.21 18.22
CA GLN A 59 -26.83 -0.47 17.19
C GLN A 59 -26.32 -1.39 16.07
N ILE A 60 -25.00 -1.46 15.88
CA ILE A 60 -24.34 -2.26 14.83
C ILE A 60 -23.58 -3.46 15.38
N GLN A 61 -23.44 -3.53 16.70
CA GLN A 61 -22.93 -4.69 17.42
C GLN A 61 -23.94 -5.84 17.31
N HIS A 62 -23.45 -7.08 17.30
CA HIS A 62 -24.27 -8.30 17.23
C HIS A 62 -24.96 -8.57 15.90
N PHE A 63 -24.63 -7.84 14.84
CA PHE A 63 -25.12 -8.18 13.52
C PHE A 63 -24.46 -9.49 13.04
N LEU A 64 -25.24 -10.58 13.01
CA LEU A 64 -24.86 -11.95 12.65
C LEU A 64 -23.96 -12.68 13.67
N ILE A 65 -22.96 -12.01 14.26
CA ILE A 65 -22.04 -12.58 15.26
C ILE A 65 -22.05 -11.70 16.51
N PRO A 66 -22.21 -12.27 17.72
CA PRO A 66 -22.20 -11.50 18.95
C PRO A 66 -20.85 -10.76 19.14
N ASN A 67 -20.92 -9.54 19.68
CA ASN A 67 -19.75 -8.67 19.93
C ASN A 67 -18.90 -8.36 18.69
N THR A 68 -19.50 -8.44 17.50
CA THR A 68 -18.81 -8.11 16.25
C THR A 68 -19.51 -6.96 15.55
N TYR A 69 -18.71 -6.08 14.96
CA TYR A 69 -19.14 -4.90 14.21
C TYR A 69 -19.06 -5.17 12.70
N LEU A 70 -19.71 -6.24 12.27
CA LEU A 70 -19.61 -6.79 10.92
C LEU A 70 -19.97 -5.80 9.80
N PRO A 71 -21.03 -4.96 9.94
CA PRO A 71 -21.37 -3.96 8.94
C PRO A 71 -20.26 -2.93 8.72
N LEU A 72 -19.68 -2.42 9.80
CA LEU A 72 -18.55 -1.48 9.74
C LEU A 72 -17.32 -2.17 9.12
N GLN A 73 -17.04 -3.40 9.53
CA GLN A 73 -15.92 -4.19 9.03
C GLN A 73 -16.00 -4.40 7.51
N LEU A 74 -17.19 -4.74 6.99
CA LEU A 74 -17.40 -5.01 5.58
C LEU A 74 -17.29 -3.73 4.74
N VAL A 75 -17.94 -2.66 5.17
CA VAL A 75 -17.87 -1.36 4.47
C VAL A 75 -16.45 -0.82 4.48
N PHE A 76 -15.75 -0.90 5.61
CA PHE A 76 -14.35 -0.50 5.73
C PHE A 76 -13.42 -1.36 4.86
N PHE A 77 -13.62 -2.68 4.84
CA PHE A 77 -12.87 -3.58 3.97
C PHE A 77 -13.08 -3.23 2.49
N CYS A 78 -14.32 -3.06 2.04
CA CYS A 78 -14.63 -2.69 0.65
C CYS A 78 -14.00 -1.34 0.26
N ALA A 79 -14.09 -0.32 1.13
CA ALA A 79 -13.48 0.99 0.89
C ALA A 79 -11.97 0.87 0.65
N ASN A 80 -11.26 0.19 1.55
CA ASN A 80 -9.82 -0.02 1.45
C ASN A 80 -9.46 -0.93 0.27
N PHE A 81 -10.23 -1.98 0.01
CA PHE A 81 -9.99 -2.90 -1.09
C PHE A 81 -10.02 -2.18 -2.44
N PHE A 82 -11.06 -1.39 -2.71
CA PHE A 82 -11.14 -0.63 -3.96
C PHE A 82 -10.06 0.44 -4.06
N PHE A 83 -9.76 1.13 -2.95
CA PHE A 83 -8.72 2.14 -2.89
C PHE A 83 -7.32 1.56 -3.14
N PHE A 84 -6.92 0.50 -2.44
CA PHE A 84 -5.61 -0.11 -2.63
C PHE A 84 -5.50 -0.89 -3.94
N SER A 85 -6.62 -1.43 -4.45
CA SER A 85 -6.64 -2.01 -5.79
C SER A 85 -6.37 -0.96 -6.88
N PHE A 86 -6.86 0.27 -6.69
CA PHE A 86 -6.48 1.40 -7.53
C PHE A 86 -5.03 1.84 -7.30
N LEU A 87 -4.59 1.97 -6.05
CA LEU A 87 -3.25 2.47 -5.73
C LEU A 87 -2.15 1.53 -6.22
N MET A 88 -2.32 0.22 -6.03
CA MET A 88 -1.31 -0.79 -6.30
C MET A 88 -1.59 -1.60 -7.57
N LEU A 89 -2.16 -0.96 -8.61
CA LEU A 89 -2.55 -1.52 -9.91
C LEU A 89 -2.05 -2.96 -10.18
N LYS A 90 -2.98 -3.92 -10.25
CA LYS A 90 -2.72 -5.34 -10.59
C LYS A 90 -1.81 -6.12 -9.64
N THR A 91 -1.58 -5.67 -8.40
CA THR A 91 -0.85 -6.47 -7.41
C THR A 91 -1.79 -7.08 -6.37
N ARG A 92 -1.44 -8.28 -5.88
CA ARG A 92 -2.14 -8.95 -4.77
C ARG A 92 -2.05 -8.17 -3.46
N ARG A 93 -1.06 -7.26 -3.37
CA ARG A 93 -0.77 -6.41 -2.21
C ARG A 93 -1.95 -5.54 -1.78
N GLY A 94 -2.78 -5.10 -2.74
CA GLY A 94 -3.96 -4.30 -2.40
C GLY A 94 -4.98 -5.08 -1.56
N LEU A 95 -5.17 -6.36 -1.85
CA LEU A 95 -6.02 -7.25 -1.07
C LEU A 95 -5.40 -7.51 0.32
N GLU A 96 -4.10 -7.80 0.38
CA GLU A 96 -3.39 -8.07 1.62
C GLU A 96 -3.43 -6.86 2.57
N LEU A 97 -3.21 -5.64 2.06
CA LEU A 97 -3.32 -4.41 2.84
C LEU A 97 -4.74 -4.14 3.34
N SER A 98 -5.75 -4.37 2.50
CA SER A 98 -7.14 -4.21 2.90
C SER A 98 -7.54 -5.19 4.00
N LEU A 99 -7.05 -6.44 3.94
CA LEU A 99 -7.23 -7.44 4.99
C LEU A 99 -6.50 -7.06 6.27
N LEU A 100 -5.25 -6.59 6.17
CA LEU A 100 -4.45 -6.18 7.32
C LEU A 100 -5.12 -5.01 8.06
N LEU A 101 -5.58 -4.00 7.33
CA LEU A 101 -6.30 -2.86 7.90
C LEU A 101 -7.65 -3.27 8.48
N GLY A 102 -8.40 -4.14 7.81
CA GLY A 102 -9.62 -4.73 8.37
C GLY A 102 -9.33 -5.47 9.67
N PHE A 103 -8.29 -6.31 9.70
CA PHE A 103 -7.92 -7.05 10.90
C PHE A 103 -7.48 -6.11 12.03
N ALA A 104 -6.71 -5.07 11.73
CA ALA A 104 -6.35 -4.04 12.70
C ALA A 104 -7.60 -3.36 13.28
N LEU A 105 -8.55 -2.96 12.45
CA LEU A 105 -9.81 -2.38 12.91
C LEU A 105 -10.57 -3.35 13.83
N PHE A 106 -10.63 -4.64 13.46
CA PHE A 106 -11.27 -5.67 14.28
C PHE A 106 -10.62 -5.80 15.66
N LEU A 107 -9.28 -5.88 15.72
CA LEU A 107 -8.56 -5.94 17.00
C LEU A 107 -8.82 -4.70 17.86
N LYS A 108 -8.90 -3.52 17.24
CA LYS A 108 -9.19 -2.27 17.93
C LYS A 108 -10.60 -2.28 18.54
N LEU A 109 -11.58 -2.78 17.79
CA LEU A 109 -12.98 -2.87 18.23
C LEU A 109 -13.22 -3.95 19.30
N GLN A 110 -12.38 -4.99 19.33
CA GLN A 110 -12.37 -6.02 20.39
C GLN A 110 -11.77 -5.50 21.72
N GLY A 111 -11.22 -4.28 21.76
CA GLY A 111 -10.69 -3.69 22.99
C GLY A 111 -9.37 -4.29 23.47
N ILE A 112 -8.58 -4.90 22.58
CA ILE A 112 -7.31 -5.53 22.95
C ILE A 112 -6.31 -4.48 23.45
N THR A 113 -5.83 -4.64 24.67
CA THR A 113 -4.91 -3.71 25.36
C THR A 113 -3.56 -3.55 24.65
N ASN A 114 -3.01 -4.64 24.12
CA ASN A 114 -1.73 -4.66 23.39
C ASN A 114 -1.90 -4.48 21.87
N TYR A 115 -2.90 -3.70 21.46
CA TYR A 115 -3.22 -3.46 20.06
C TYR A 115 -2.01 -3.00 19.23
N SER A 116 -1.27 -2.01 19.71
CA SER A 116 -0.12 -1.43 18.99
C SER A 116 0.95 -2.47 18.71
N ALA A 117 1.35 -3.24 19.73
CA ALA A 117 2.36 -4.29 19.61
C ALA A 117 1.96 -5.37 18.60
N ILE A 118 0.70 -5.82 18.65
CA ILE A 118 0.18 -6.84 17.74
C ILE A 118 0.17 -6.34 16.29
N VAL A 119 -0.32 -5.12 16.05
CA VAL A 119 -0.35 -4.52 14.71
C VAL A 119 1.07 -4.30 14.17
N THR A 120 1.99 -3.82 15.00
CA THR A 120 3.40 -3.68 14.57
C THR A 120 4.05 -5.03 14.26
N GLY A 121 3.75 -6.07 15.04
CA GLY A 121 4.23 -7.43 14.78
C GLY A 121 3.69 -7.99 13.46
N LEU A 122 2.40 -7.80 13.18
CA LEU A 122 1.79 -8.20 11.91
C LEU A 122 2.39 -7.46 10.72
N LEU A 123 2.61 -6.15 10.83
CA LEU A 123 3.28 -5.36 9.80
C LEU A 123 4.72 -5.83 9.57
N ALA A 124 5.47 -6.14 10.62
CA ALA A 124 6.82 -6.68 10.51
C ALA A 124 6.84 -8.02 9.77
N ILE A 125 5.93 -8.95 10.13
CA ILE A 125 5.78 -10.24 9.45
C ILE A 125 5.45 -10.03 7.97
N PHE A 126 4.48 -9.14 7.69
CA PHE A 126 4.09 -8.81 6.32
C PHE A 126 5.28 -8.31 5.49
N LEU A 127 6.07 -7.40 6.04
CA LEU A 127 7.29 -6.89 5.39
C LEU A 127 8.33 -7.99 5.14
N VAL A 128 8.57 -8.86 6.13
CA VAL A 128 9.51 -9.98 5.98
C VAL A 128 9.08 -10.92 4.85
N VAL A 129 7.79 -11.30 4.83
CA VAL A 129 7.22 -12.14 3.77
C VAL A 129 7.36 -11.45 2.41
N GLU A 130 7.06 -10.15 2.33
CA GLU A 130 7.15 -9.41 1.08
C GLU A 130 8.59 -9.28 0.56
N ILE A 131 9.56 -9.10 1.46
CA ILE A 131 11.00 -9.10 1.13
C ILE A 131 11.40 -10.48 0.60
N LEU A 132 11.03 -11.56 1.28
CA LEU A 132 11.35 -12.94 0.87
C LEU A 132 10.77 -13.24 -0.52
N PHE A 133 9.50 -12.91 -0.78
CA PHE A 133 8.90 -13.05 -2.10
C PHE A 133 9.62 -12.21 -3.16
N SER A 134 10.02 -10.98 -2.82
CA SER A 134 10.73 -10.10 -3.75
C SER A 134 12.13 -10.63 -4.10
N LEU A 135 12.80 -11.28 -3.14
CA LEU A 135 14.09 -11.94 -3.37
C LEU A 135 13.95 -13.22 -4.21
N LEU A 136 12.93 -14.04 -3.95
CA LEU A 136 12.67 -15.28 -4.70
C LEU A 136 12.34 -15.01 -6.17
N LYS A 137 11.58 -13.95 -6.46
CA LYS A 137 11.15 -13.59 -7.81
C LYS A 137 12.24 -12.98 -8.69
N LYS A 138 13.42 -12.68 -8.11
CA LYS A 138 14.57 -12.05 -8.78
C LYS A 138 15.55 -13.08 -9.37
N LYS A 139 15.29 -14.37 -9.20
CA LYS A 139 15.88 -15.49 -9.95
C LYS A 139 14.95 -15.89 -11.09
#